data_AF-A0A6C0IEY0-F1
#
_entry.id   AF-A0A6C0IEY0-F1
#
_cell.length_a   1.000
_cell.length_b   1.000
_cell.length_c   1.000
_cell.angle_alpha   90.00
_cell.angle_beta   90.00
_cell.angle_gamma   90.00
#
_symmetry.space_group_name_H-M   'P 1'
#
loop_
_entity.id
_entity.type
_entity.pdbx_description
1 polymer ?
#
loop_
_entity_poly.entity_id
_entity_poly.type
_entity_poly.pdbx_seq_one_letter_code
_entity_poly.pdbx_strand_id
1 'polypeptide(L)'
;MISNREKKYKLRSSCKRHDASQNNPEKNILIAYKDEFIYDEKDCFICLELYIDNSKTIRLNNMNNYIKKCSCDGWIHEQCFNNWHNVNKYCPICRSIIVFTKYEYTILCIYNFKQKVGEVVFIVFIFINRLLLFIILLLCLHNWWISFFKKPPMFPN
;
A
#
# COMPACT_ATOMS: atom_id res chain seq x y z
N MET A 1 30.96 -2.79 28.28
CA MET A 1 30.13 -3.69 27.45
C MET A 1 30.04 -3.11 26.05
N ILE A 2 31.00 -3.46 25.19
CA ILE A 2 31.15 -2.92 23.83
C ILE A 2 30.83 -4.09 22.90
N SER A 3 29.73 -4.00 22.16
CA SER A 3 29.15 -5.08 21.36
C SER A 3 29.06 -4.68 19.89
N ASN A 4 29.83 -5.41 19.06
CA ASN A 4 29.56 -5.76 17.66
C ASN A 4 29.44 -4.68 16.57
N ARG A 5 30.24 -3.60 16.59
CA ARG A 5 30.30 -2.62 15.48
C ARG A 5 31.52 -2.69 14.53
N GLU A 6 32.43 -3.65 14.66
CA GLU A 6 33.74 -3.55 13.97
C GLU A 6 34.19 -4.71 13.07
N LYS A 7 33.31 -5.64 12.65
CA LYS A 7 33.75 -6.81 11.84
C LYS A 7 33.27 -6.90 10.39
N LYS A 8 32.87 -5.81 9.74
CA LYS A 8 32.45 -5.87 8.32
C LYS A 8 33.00 -4.77 7.39
N TYR A 9 34.07 -4.09 7.78
CA TYR A 9 34.86 -3.23 6.88
C TYR A 9 36.21 -3.86 6.56
N LYS A 10 36.20 -4.94 5.77
CA LYS A 10 37.39 -5.40 5.06
C LYS A 10 36.94 -6.25 3.88
N LEU A 11 37.46 -5.94 2.69
CA LEU A 11 37.28 -6.63 1.39
C LEU A 11 35.98 -6.19 0.67
N ARG A 12 35.98 -5.54 -0.50
CA ARG A 12 36.92 -5.54 -1.62
C ARG A 12 36.81 -4.25 -2.45
N SER A 13 37.90 -3.51 -2.48
CA SER A 13 38.38 -2.79 -3.66
C SER A 13 39.34 -3.71 -4.41
N SER A 14 39.02 -4.16 -5.61
CA SER A 14 40.02 -4.43 -6.66
C SER A 14 39.35 -4.85 -7.97
N CYS A 15 39.47 -3.99 -8.97
CA CYS A 15 39.37 -4.34 -10.37
C CYS A 15 40.72 -4.97 -10.78
N LYS A 16 40.74 -6.16 -11.42
CA LYS A 16 41.72 -6.56 -12.45
C LYS A 16 41.49 -7.99 -13.02
N ARG A 17 41.33 -8.01 -14.35
CA ARG A 17 41.91 -8.84 -15.44
C ARG A 17 41.95 -10.37 -15.40
N HIS A 18 41.62 -10.89 -16.59
CA HIS A 18 41.88 -12.19 -17.23
C HIS A 18 43.17 -12.90 -16.80
N ASP A 19 43.12 -14.24 -16.72
CA ASP A 19 44.06 -15.14 -17.38
C ASP A 19 43.52 -16.59 -17.43
N ALA A 20 44.07 -17.36 -18.36
CA ALA A 20 43.52 -18.56 -18.99
C ALA A 20 43.82 -19.90 -18.28
N SER A 21 43.01 -20.90 -18.64
CA SER A 21 43.33 -22.34 -18.77
C SER A 21 43.83 -23.11 -17.55
N GLN A 22 43.00 -24.04 -17.06
CA GLN A 22 43.40 -25.42 -16.78
C GLN A 22 42.18 -26.34 -16.96
N ASN A 23 42.21 -27.12 -18.05
CA ASN A 23 41.22 -28.13 -18.41
C ASN A 23 41.30 -29.34 -17.45
N ASN A 24 40.24 -29.60 -16.70
CA ASN A 24 40.01 -30.88 -16.01
C ASN A 24 38.60 -31.40 -16.36
N PRO A 25 38.46 -32.49 -17.14
CA PRO A 25 37.17 -32.95 -17.66
C PRO A 25 36.23 -33.55 -16.60
N GLU A 26 36.71 -33.90 -15.40
CA GLU A 26 35.83 -34.43 -14.33
C GLU A 26 35.11 -33.33 -13.54
N LYS A 27 35.56 -32.07 -13.67
CA LYS A 27 34.89 -30.92 -13.03
C LYS A 27 33.67 -30.43 -13.82
N ASN A 28 33.51 -30.87 -15.06
CA ASN A 28 32.44 -30.39 -15.96
C ASN A 28 31.08 -31.08 -15.75
N ILE A 29 31.02 -32.19 -15.01
CA ILE A 29 29.74 -32.91 -14.77
C ILE A 29 29.00 -32.36 -13.54
N LEU A 30 29.70 -31.72 -12.60
CA LEU A 30 29.09 -31.04 -11.44
C LEU A 30 28.67 -29.58 -11.71
N ILE A 31 29.02 -29.03 -12.88
CA ILE A 31 28.64 -27.66 -13.26
C ILE A 31 27.26 -27.64 -13.95
N ALA A 32 26.77 -28.78 -14.47
CA ALA A 32 25.51 -28.83 -15.20
C ALA A 32 24.24 -29.00 -14.35
N TYR A 33 24.37 -29.15 -13.02
CA TYR A 33 23.23 -29.44 -12.12
C TYR A 33 23.03 -28.39 -11.01
N LYS A 34 23.73 -27.25 -11.10
CA LYS A 34 23.67 -26.19 -10.09
C LYS A 34 23.46 -24.80 -10.66
N ASP A 35 22.81 -24.71 -11.81
CA ASP A 35 22.15 -23.48 -12.27
C ASP A 35 20.77 -23.33 -11.57
N GLU A 36 20.76 -23.50 -10.25
CA GLU A 36 19.75 -22.82 -9.43
C GLU A 36 19.97 -21.33 -9.69
N PHE A 37 18.99 -20.70 -10.33
CA PHE A 37 18.94 -19.25 -10.53
C PHE A 37 19.42 -18.55 -9.26
N ILE A 38 20.66 -18.05 -9.26
CA ILE A 38 21.12 -17.10 -8.26
C ILE A 38 20.37 -15.81 -8.59
N TYR A 39 19.13 -15.70 -8.09
CA TYR A 39 18.50 -14.41 -7.91
C TYR A 39 19.39 -13.69 -6.92
N ASP A 40 20.20 -12.78 -7.44
CA ASP A 40 21.08 -11.91 -6.69
C ASP A 40 20.19 -10.91 -5.95
N GLU A 41 19.53 -11.39 -4.88
CA GLU A 41 18.68 -10.60 -4.02
C GLU A 41 19.55 -9.48 -3.42
N LYS A 42 19.12 -8.24 -3.62
CA LYS A 42 19.89 -7.07 -3.23
C LYS A 42 19.31 -6.44 -1.97
N ASP A 43 20.18 -6.22 -1.00
CA ASP A 43 19.85 -5.56 0.26
C ASP A 43 19.29 -4.16 0.01
N CYS A 44 18.32 -3.77 0.84
CA CYS A 44 17.78 -2.42 0.85
C CYS A 44 18.84 -1.43 1.35
N PHE A 45 19.06 -0.33 0.63
CA PHE A 45 20.06 0.68 1.01
C PHE A 45 19.75 1.39 2.35
N ILE A 46 18.50 1.38 2.81
CA ILE A 46 18.09 2.08 4.05
C ILE A 46 18.14 1.17 5.27
N CYS A 47 17.51 0.00 5.21
CA CYS A 47 17.46 -0.92 6.36
C CYS A 47 18.54 -2.02 6.32
N LEU A 48 19.23 -2.19 5.18
CA LEU A 48 20.23 -3.23 4.95
C LEU A 48 19.67 -4.67 5.04
N GLU A 49 18.36 -4.83 4.84
CA GLU A 49 17.67 -6.13 4.82
C GLU A 49 17.16 -6.45 3.41
N LEU A 50 16.98 -7.73 3.11
CA LEU A 50 16.44 -8.22 1.83
C LEU A 50 14.91 -8.13 1.78
N TYR A 51 14.25 -8.35 2.91
CA TYR A 51 12.80 -8.48 3.03
C TYR A 51 12.28 -7.73 4.25
N ILE A 52 11.15 -7.04 4.08
CA ILE A 52 10.34 -6.50 5.19
C ILE A 52 8.90 -6.89 4.93
N ASP A 53 8.24 -7.58 5.88
CA ASP A 53 6.81 -7.94 5.79
C ASP A 53 6.42 -8.58 4.44
N ASN A 54 7.23 -9.51 3.93
CA ASN A 54 7.11 -10.14 2.62
C ASN A 54 7.24 -9.21 1.40
N SER A 55 7.62 -7.95 1.59
CA SER A 55 7.98 -7.03 0.51
C SER A 55 9.45 -7.20 0.09
N LYS A 56 9.67 -7.34 -1.22
CA LYS A 56 11.00 -7.39 -1.83
C LYS A 56 11.53 -5.98 -2.07
N THR A 57 12.85 -5.86 -2.19
CA THR A 57 13.46 -4.61 -2.64
C THR A 57 13.10 -4.34 -4.10
N ILE A 58 12.87 -3.07 -4.40
CA ILE A 58 12.67 -2.56 -5.75
C ILE A 58 13.79 -1.59 -6.09
N ARG A 59 14.03 -1.38 -7.38
CA ARG A 59 14.96 -0.35 -7.81
C ARG A 59 14.37 1.03 -7.56
N LEU A 60 15.20 1.93 -7.02
CA LEU A 60 14.84 3.32 -6.78
C LEU A 60 14.38 4.03 -8.07
N ASN A 61 14.95 3.67 -9.22
CA ASN A 61 14.51 4.17 -10.53
C ASN A 61 13.10 3.72 -10.94
N ASN A 62 12.61 2.60 -10.41
CA ASN A 62 11.31 2.03 -10.78
C ASN A 62 10.16 2.60 -9.92
N MET A 63 10.45 3.55 -9.03
CA MET A 63 9.43 4.21 -8.21
C MET A 63 8.72 5.31 -8.99
N ASN A 64 7.62 4.95 -9.66
CA ASN A 64 6.85 5.86 -10.51
C ASN A 64 6.20 7.03 -9.73
N ASN A 65 6.05 6.90 -8.41
CA ASN A 65 5.42 7.90 -7.55
C ASN A 65 6.34 9.10 -7.23
N TYR A 66 7.60 9.06 -7.64
CA TYR A 66 8.60 10.05 -7.27
C TYR A 66 9.42 10.53 -8.47
N ILE A 67 9.51 11.84 -8.65
CA ILE A 67 10.44 12.47 -9.59
C ILE A 67 11.72 12.80 -8.85
N LYS A 68 12.82 12.18 -9.26
CA LYS A 68 14.16 12.52 -8.79
C LYS A 68 14.95 13.23 -9.88
N LYS A 69 15.68 14.27 -9.51
CA LYS A 69 16.62 14.97 -10.42
C LYS A 69 17.94 14.22 -10.59
N CYS A 70 18.19 13.18 -9.79
CA CYS A 70 19.44 12.42 -9.81
C CYS A 70 19.29 11.08 -10.55
N SER A 71 20.39 10.59 -11.11
CA SER A 71 20.48 9.27 -11.78
C SER A 71 20.80 8.13 -10.80
N CYS A 72 20.80 8.38 -9.49
CA CYS A 72 21.11 7.36 -8.48
C CYS A 72 20.10 6.21 -8.55
N ASP A 73 20.63 5.00 -8.63
CA ASP A 73 19.85 3.76 -8.59
C ASP A 73 20.37 2.88 -7.46
N GLY A 74 19.51 2.01 -6.95
CA GLY A 74 19.80 1.18 -5.80
C GLY A 74 18.56 0.40 -5.41
N TRP A 75 18.76 -0.64 -4.62
CA TRP A 75 17.68 -1.51 -4.16
C TRP A 75 17.17 -1.01 -2.82
N ILE A 76 15.85 -0.93 -2.69
CA ILE A 76 15.21 -0.31 -1.54
C ILE A 76 13.78 -0.83 -1.42
N HIS A 77 13.29 -1.05 -0.20
CA HIS A 77 11.87 -1.31 0.01
C HIS A 77 11.07 -0.03 -0.19
N GLU A 78 9.91 -0.13 -0.83
CA GLU A 78 9.01 1.00 -1.03
C GLU A 78 8.65 1.67 0.29
N GLN A 79 8.34 0.89 1.33
CA GLN A 79 8.04 1.40 2.66
C GLN A 79 9.22 2.14 3.31
N CYS A 80 10.44 1.61 3.20
CA CYS A 80 11.64 2.29 3.71
C CYS A 80 11.85 3.64 3.03
N PHE A 81 11.66 3.68 1.71
CA PHE A 81 11.77 4.93 0.97
C PHE A 81 10.67 5.92 1.33
N ASN A 82 9.42 5.47 1.45
CA ASN A 82 8.30 6.31 1.86
C ASN A 82 8.55 6.91 3.26
N ASN A 83 8.99 6.10 4.22
CA ASN A 83 9.33 6.55 5.57
C ASN A 83 10.49 7.55 5.56
N TRP A 84 11.53 7.27 4.78
CA TRP A 84 12.65 8.20 4.60
C TRP A 84 12.20 9.52 4.00
N HIS A 85 11.43 9.49 2.92
CA HIS A 85 10.98 10.68 2.20
C HIS A 85 10.00 11.53 3.03
N ASN A 86 9.22 10.90 3.91
CA ASN A 86 8.34 11.63 4.83
C ASN A 86 9.12 12.56 5.75
N VAL A 87 10.31 12.13 6.20
CA VAL A 87 11.19 12.93 7.07
C VAL A 87 12.17 13.80 6.25
N ASN A 88 12.75 13.25 5.18
CA ASN A 88 13.81 13.87 4.39
C ASN A 88 13.39 13.99 2.91
N LYS A 89 13.28 15.20 2.36
CA LYS A 89 12.93 15.42 0.94
C LYS A 89 14.09 15.21 -0.05
N TYR A 90 15.08 14.41 0.35
CA TYR A 90 16.34 14.23 -0.34
C TYR A 90 16.64 12.75 -0.59
N CYS A 91 17.33 12.47 -1.70
CA CYS A 91 17.75 11.13 -2.07
C CYS A 91 18.64 10.51 -0.97
N PRO A 92 18.36 9.27 -0.51
CA PRO A 92 19.18 8.63 0.50
C PRO A 92 20.62 8.39 0.05
N ILE A 93 20.88 8.31 -1.27
CA ILE A 93 22.20 8.04 -1.84
C ILE A 93 23.01 9.33 -2.02
N CYS A 94 22.47 10.32 -2.75
CA CYS A 94 23.22 11.52 -3.16
C CYS A 94 22.71 12.83 -2.54
N ARG A 95 21.65 12.77 -1.73
CA ARG A 95 21.01 13.94 -1.10
C ARG A 95 20.48 15.01 -2.08
N SER A 96 20.31 14.67 -3.35
CA SER A 96 19.60 15.54 -4.29
C SER A 96 18.10 15.60 -3.96
N ILE A 97 17.45 16.73 -4.24
CA ILE A 97 16.02 16.93 -3.97
C ILE A 97 15.18 15.93 -4.76
N ILE A 98 14.20 15.32 -4.09
CA ILE A 98 13.16 14.47 -4.68
C ILE A 98 11.83 15.22 -4.59
N VAL A 99 11.09 15.21 -5.70
CA VAL A 99 9.75 15.80 -5.81
C VAL A 99 8.74 14.67 -5.91
N PHE A 100 7.66 14.75 -5.15
CA PHE A 100 6.62 13.73 -5.14
C PHE A 100 5.56 13.99 -6.20
N THR A 101 5.24 13.00 -7.03
CA THR A 101 4.17 13.07 -8.03
C THR A 101 2.99 12.23 -7.60
N LYS A 102 2.02 12.88 -6.96
CA LYS A 102 0.91 12.25 -6.24
C LYS A 102 -0.29 11.95 -7.15
N TYR A 103 -0.08 11.24 -8.26
CA TYR A 103 -1.19 10.93 -9.19
C TYR A 103 -2.03 9.72 -8.74
N GLU A 104 -1.42 8.67 -8.18
CA GLU A 104 -2.19 7.46 -7.82
C GLU A 104 -2.90 7.57 -6.46
N TYR A 105 -2.26 8.20 -5.46
CA TYR A 105 -2.84 8.35 -4.12
C TYR A 105 -4.05 9.29 -4.12
N THR A 106 -4.05 10.33 -4.97
CA THR A 106 -5.19 11.26 -5.07
C THR A 106 -6.41 10.55 -5.62
N ILE A 107 -6.27 9.68 -6.63
CA ILE A 107 -7.38 8.89 -7.19
C ILE A 107 -7.94 7.94 -6.12
N LEU A 108 -7.07 7.22 -5.39
CA LEU A 108 -7.51 6.32 -4.32
C LEU A 108 -8.24 7.09 -3.19
N CYS A 109 -7.73 8.27 -2.80
CA CYS A 109 -8.39 9.12 -1.82
C CYS A 109 -9.76 9.63 -2.31
N ILE A 110 -9.87 10.05 -3.57
CA ILE A 110 -11.13 10.49 -4.17
C ILE A 110 -12.13 9.34 -4.21
N TYR A 111 -11.68 8.13 -4.55
CA TYR A 111 -12.52 6.94 -4.59
C TYR A 111 -13.05 6.59 -3.19
N ASN A 112 -12.17 6.50 -2.20
CA ASN A 112 -12.54 6.22 -0.82
C ASN A 112 -13.44 7.32 -0.22
N PHE A 113 -13.22 8.59 -0.60
CA PHE A 113 -14.08 9.69 -0.19
C PHE A 113 -15.48 9.57 -0.82
N LYS A 114 -15.57 9.30 -2.12
CA LYS A 114 -16.85 9.07 -2.81
C LYS A 114 -17.63 7.89 -2.21
N GLN A 115 -16.95 6.80 -1.88
CA GLN A 115 -17.59 5.63 -1.28
C GLN A 115 -18.18 5.96 0.10
N LYS A 116 -17.40 6.61 0.98
CA LYS A 116 -17.87 7.00 2.32
C LYS A 116 -19.03 8.00 2.27
N VAL A 117 -18.98 8.96 1.34
CA VAL A 117 -20.08 9.92 1.16
C VAL A 117 -21.35 9.20 0.66
N GLY A 118 -21.21 8.26 -0.28
CA GLY A 118 -22.32 7.45 -0.78
C GLY A 118 -23.02 6.65 0.32
N GLU A 119 -22.25 5.99 1.19
CA GLU A 119 -22.78 5.23 2.33
C GLU A 119 -23.56 6.12 3.31
N VAL A 120 -23.01 7.29 3.66
CA VAL A 120 -23.70 8.24 4.56
C VAL A 120 -25.00 8.74 3.94
N VAL A 121 -24.99 9.12 2.66
CA VAL A 121 -26.19 9.58 1.94
C VAL A 121 -27.26 8.48 1.89
N PHE A 122 -26.86 7.24 1.63
CA PHE A 122 -27.78 6.10 1.58
C PHE A 122 -28.42 5.83 2.94
N ILE A 123 -27.64 5.88 4.03
CA ILE A 123 -28.15 5.72 5.39
C ILE A 123 -29.17 6.82 5.70
N VAL A 124 -28.83 8.08 5.44
CA VAL A 124 -29.74 9.22 5.67
C VAL A 124 -31.03 9.06 4.88
N PHE A 125 -30.95 8.64 3.61
CA PHE A 125 -32.12 8.38 2.78
C PHE A 125 -33.04 7.30 3.38
N ILE A 126 -32.49 6.19 3.87
CA ILE A 126 -33.27 5.14 4.55
C ILE A 126 -33.98 5.70 5.79
N PHE A 127 -33.29 6.49 6.62
CA PHE A 127 -33.88 7.09 7.82
C PHE A 127 -35.06 8.01 7.48
N ILE A 128 -34.92 8.86 6.47
CA ILE A 128 -35.99 9.77 6.03
C ILE A 128 -37.20 8.97 5.53
N ASN A 129 -37.00 7.97 4.68
CA ASN A 129 -38.09 7.15 4.15
C ASN A 129 -38.82 6.39 5.27
N ARG A 130 -38.07 5.84 6.23
CA ARG A 130 -38.67 5.15 7.39
C ARG A 130 -39.51 6.09 8.26
N LEU A 131 -39.04 7.32 8.46
CA LEU A 131 -39.78 8.34 9.21
C LEU A 131 -41.05 8.78 8.47
N LEU A 132 -40.98 8.96 7.14
CA LEU A 132 -42.15 9.27 6.32
C LEU A 132 -43.19 8.16 6.37
N LEU A 133 -42.78 6.89 6.27
CA LEU A 133 -43.69 5.75 6.37
C LEU A 133 -44.37 5.71 7.74
N PHE A 134 -43.62 5.98 8.81
CA PHE A 134 -44.18 6.05 10.17
C PHE A 134 -45.23 7.15 10.31
N ILE A 135 -44.99 8.35 9.75
CA ILE A 135 -45.97 9.45 9.74
C ILE A 135 -47.25 9.03 8.99
N ILE A 136 -47.11 8.39 7.82
CA ILE A 136 -48.25 7.90 7.04
C ILE A 136 -49.07 6.89 7.85
N LEU A 137 -48.42 5.95 8.56
CA LEU A 137 -49.12 4.99 9.42
C LEU A 137 -49.91 5.68 10.54
N LEU A 138 -49.33 6.69 11.19
CA LEU A 138 -50.02 7.46 12.23
C LEU A 138 -51.25 8.19 11.66
N LEU A 139 -51.14 8.78 10.45
CA LEU A 139 -52.26 9.43 9.78
C LEU A 139 -53.36 8.42 9.42
N CYS A 140 -53.00 7.23 8.92
CA CYS A 140 -53.94 6.16 8.64
C CYS A 140 -54.67 5.68 9.91
N LEU A 141 -53.93 5.48 11.00
CA LEU A 141 -54.50 5.09 12.30
C LEU A 141 -55.42 6.17 12.85
N HIS A 142 -55.04 7.44 12.73
CA HIS A 142 -55.87 8.57 13.15
C HIS A 142 -57.19 8.64 12.36
N ASN A 143 -57.12 8.51 11.04
CA ASN A 143 -58.30 8.50 10.18
C ASN A 143 -59.21 7.29 10.46
N TRP A 144 -58.60 6.12 10.70
CA TRP A 144 -59.33 4.92 11.09
C TRP A 144 -60.03 5.10 12.44
N TRP A 145 -59.34 5.66 13.44
CA TRP A 145 -59.89 5.98 14.76
C TRP A 145 -61.10 6.91 14.66
N ILE A 146 -60.99 8.01 13.92
CA ILE A 146 -62.12 8.93 13.70
C ILE A 146 -63.32 8.21 13.08
N SER A 147 -63.07 7.33 12.12
CA SER A 147 -64.13 6.57 11.44
C SER A 147 -64.82 5.58 12.38
N PHE A 148 -64.08 4.99 13.31
CA PHE A 148 -64.61 4.07 14.32
C PHE A 148 -65.57 4.79 15.28
N PHE A 149 -65.20 5.97 15.79
CA PHE A 149 -66.02 6.73 16.73
C PHE A 149 -67.19 7.49 16.09
N LYS A 150 -67.20 7.67 14.77
CA LYS A 150 -68.32 8.33 14.07
C LYS A 150 -69.53 7.43 13.83
N LYS A 151 -69.46 6.12 14.08
CA LYS A 151 -70.64 5.24 13.94
C LYS A 151 -71.52 5.35 15.20
N PRO A 152 -72.77 5.85 15.10
CA PRO A 152 -73.67 5.89 16.24
C PRO A 152 -74.02 4.47 16.71
N PRO A 153 -74.23 4.24 18.01
CA PRO A 153 -74.69 2.94 18.49
C PRO A 153 -76.07 2.65 17.90
N MET A 154 -76.17 1.58 17.11
CA MET A 154 -77.47 1.03 16.72
C MET A 154 -78.04 0.30 17.94
N PHE A 155 -79.00 0.92 18.61
CA PHE A 155 -79.83 0.22 19.58
C PHE A 155 -80.76 -0.75 18.81
N PRO A 156 -80.76 -2.05 19.14
CA PRO A 156 -81.75 -2.96 18.59
C PRO A 156 -83.12 -2.64 19.19
N ASN A 157 -84.13 -2.46 18.32
CA ASN A 157 -85.54 -2.34 18.70
C ASN A 157 -86.13 -3.70 19.08
#